data_AF-A0A1S2XT29-F1
#
_entry.id   AF-A0A1S2XT29-F1
#
_cell.length_a   1.000
_cell.length_b   1.000
_cell.length_c   1.000
_cell.angle_alpha   90.00
_cell.angle_beta   90.00
_cell.angle_gamma   90.00
#
_symmetry.space_group_name_H-M   'P 1'
#
loop_
_entity.id
_entity.type
_entity.pdbx_description
1 polymer ?
#
loop_
_entity_poly.entity_id
_entity_poly.type
_entity_poly.pdbx_seq_one_letter_code
_entity_poly.pdbx_strand_id
1 'polypeptide(L)'
;MNKKPHQNTLQKQSDQLTHKEKMVSVQSHSIVIPSKPTPNPKLFSLCEQIKLHTHAPVLYVYNNKTTSSSSTSTSTFFETLKNSLSQALVIFYPLAGRLSWTKEGGRWEIHCNAKGALLIEAKCEELTNLNELGDFVPTNLVSQLIPNIDYNLPIQDIPLLAVQLTRFQCGGFTLGVALCRATIDGTATMCFVNTWAKLARGEKLNENELPYHDRVLLNSRKLKHSASLNCHPEFHAPPGWLGRDLDDTREVVVATVKLAQEQVYKLKRKVGSCARFQPTSKDISKKKPYSTFEVIVGYLWRCVTKARYTQGNSDQPTRLSTLVNCRNRLKPPLPSGYAGNAAFPTVTPTRSFNDIIRKPLGNVVEDVREALERVTGDYVMSALDYIDREKEMDLLRYNFHYPAKSVCEGPYKRNPNLFVVSWMNFPYKDANFGWGEPTYYGPGYMDSEGKAFVMNDSDGDGLVVAICLEACFMDSFKKLFYDDIDDVFSTSKL
;
A
#
# COMPACT_ATOMS: atom_id res chain seq x y z
N MET A 1 18.52 -9.19 25.11
CA MET A 1 18.76 -7.73 25.19
C MET A 1 17.63 -7.04 24.44
N ASN A 2 16.64 -6.51 25.17
CA ASN A 2 15.46 -5.87 24.61
C ASN A 2 15.86 -4.58 23.87
N LYS A 3 16.04 -4.66 22.55
CA LYS A 3 16.04 -3.46 21.71
C LYS A 3 14.58 -3.04 21.52
N LYS A 4 14.19 -1.93 22.13
CA LYS A 4 12.93 -1.25 21.80
C LYS A 4 12.95 -0.96 20.29
N PRO A 5 11.86 -1.22 19.54
CA PRO A 5 11.73 -0.72 18.18
C PRO A 5 11.48 0.79 18.29
N HIS A 6 12.51 1.56 17.97
CA HIS A 6 12.46 3.01 17.94
C HIS A 6 12.12 3.43 16.49
N GLN A 7 11.02 4.16 16.32
CA GLN A 7 10.47 4.61 15.04
C GLN A 7 10.36 6.14 15.08
N ASN A 8 11.20 6.87 14.34
CA ASN A 8 11.06 8.34 14.30
C ASN A 8 11.66 9.01 13.05
N THR A 9 10.86 9.20 11.99
CA THR A 9 11.25 10.07 10.87
C THR A 9 10.16 11.07 10.48
N LEU A 10 8.87 10.68 10.55
CA LEU A 10 7.76 11.61 10.26
C LEU A 10 7.71 12.77 11.26
N GLN A 11 7.93 12.51 12.56
CA GLN A 11 7.96 13.57 13.57
C GLN A 11 9.21 14.44 13.46
N LYS A 12 10.39 13.83 13.21
CA LYS A 12 11.62 14.62 12.98
C LYS A 12 11.52 15.51 11.74
N GLN A 13 10.85 15.06 10.67
CA GLN A 13 10.62 15.89 9.50
C GLN A 13 9.58 16.99 9.78
N SER A 14 8.52 16.73 10.53
CA SER A 14 7.53 17.77 10.87
C SER A 14 8.05 18.82 11.87
N ASP A 15 8.92 18.41 12.79
CA ASP A 15 9.42 19.25 13.89
C ASP A 15 10.68 20.05 13.50
N GLN A 16 11.31 19.73 12.36
CA GLN A 16 12.47 20.45 11.81
C GLN A 16 12.11 21.49 10.74
N LEU A 17 10.85 21.59 10.34
CA LEU A 17 10.42 22.57 9.33
C LEU A 17 10.37 23.97 9.95
N THR A 18 11.05 24.91 9.30
CA THR A 18 10.95 26.32 9.66
C THR A 18 9.53 26.83 9.43
N HIS A 19 9.12 27.91 10.11
CA HIS A 19 7.80 28.53 9.90
C HIS A 19 7.49 28.91 8.43
N LYS A 20 8.51 28.97 7.56
CA LYS A 20 8.37 29.22 6.11
C LYS A 20 8.07 27.97 5.27
N GLU A 21 8.22 26.76 5.82
CA GLU A 21 8.05 25.51 5.07
C GLU A 21 6.74 24.76 5.40
N LYS A 22 5.97 25.28 6.36
CA LYS A 22 4.71 24.69 6.81
C LYS A 22 3.52 25.36 6.13
N MET A 23 3.11 24.79 5.00
CA MET A 23 2.07 25.33 4.12
C MET A 23 0.65 25.00 4.57
N VAL A 24 0.50 24.03 5.47
CA VAL A 24 -0.79 23.52 5.97
C VAL A 24 -0.96 23.89 7.44
N SER A 25 -2.02 24.63 7.74
CA SER A 25 -2.38 25.06 9.09
C SER A 25 -3.57 24.25 9.62
N VAL A 26 -3.35 23.54 10.73
CA VAL A 26 -4.43 22.83 11.45
C VAL A 26 -5.31 23.86 12.15
N GLN A 27 -6.61 23.79 11.88
CA GLN A 27 -7.62 24.68 12.42
C GLN A 27 -8.27 24.07 13.66
N SER A 28 -8.60 22.77 13.60
CA SER A 28 -9.21 22.04 14.70
C SER A 28 -8.93 20.54 14.60
N HIS A 29 -9.11 19.82 15.69
CA HIS A 29 -9.12 18.37 15.72
C HIS A 29 -10.22 17.86 16.63
N SER A 30 -10.73 16.66 16.36
CA SER A 30 -11.76 16.01 17.17
C SER A 30 -11.55 14.50 17.19
N ILE A 31 -11.87 13.88 18.33
CA ILE A 31 -11.98 12.42 18.43
C ILE A 31 -13.43 12.04 18.13
N VAL A 32 -13.62 11.35 17.01
CA VAL A 32 -14.94 10.91 16.55
C VAL A 32 -15.19 9.50 17.07
N ILE A 33 -16.13 9.39 18.00
CA ILE A 33 -16.58 8.11 18.55
C ILE A 33 -17.77 7.55 17.74
N PRO A 34 -18.04 6.24 17.80
CA PRO A 34 -19.23 5.66 17.18
C PRO A 34 -20.53 6.31 17.69
N SER A 35 -21.50 6.54 16.79
CA SER A 35 -22.77 7.23 17.13
C SER A 35 -23.72 6.38 17.97
N LYS A 36 -23.45 5.08 18.08
CA LYS A 36 -24.22 4.10 18.85
C LYS A 36 -23.25 3.17 19.59
N PRO A 37 -23.68 2.51 20.69
CA PRO A 37 -22.88 1.48 21.34
C PRO A 37 -22.43 0.41 20.35
N THR A 38 -21.15 0.06 20.38
CA THR A 38 -20.55 -0.98 19.52
C THR A 38 -20.12 -2.19 20.35
N PRO A 39 -19.99 -3.37 19.73
CA PRO A 39 -19.32 -4.50 20.36
C PRO A 39 -17.93 -4.10 20.84
N ASN A 40 -17.53 -4.58 22.02
CA ASN A 40 -16.20 -4.38 22.59
C ASN A 40 -15.41 -5.69 22.75
N PRO A 41 -15.27 -6.53 21.70
CA PRO A 41 -14.38 -7.68 21.75
C PRO A 41 -12.92 -7.25 21.63
N LYS A 42 -12.03 -8.19 21.92
CA LYS A 42 -10.65 -8.13 21.45
C LYS A 42 -10.49 -9.08 20.26
N LEU A 43 -10.07 -8.55 19.12
CA LEU A 43 -9.96 -9.31 17.89
C LEU A 43 -8.51 -9.70 17.64
N PHE A 44 -8.27 -10.99 17.41
CA PHE A 44 -6.95 -11.52 17.11
C PHE A 44 -6.99 -12.30 15.78
N SER A 45 -6.10 -11.94 14.86
CA SER A 45 -5.86 -12.65 13.61
C SER A 45 -4.38 -12.85 13.40
N LEU A 46 -3.99 -14.08 13.03
CA LEU A 46 -2.61 -14.38 12.62
C LEU A 46 -2.20 -13.57 11.38
N CYS A 47 -3.12 -13.35 10.43
CA CYS A 47 -2.84 -12.58 9.21
C CYS A 47 -2.51 -11.10 9.50
N GLU A 48 -3.01 -10.55 10.61
CA GLU A 48 -2.74 -9.18 11.04
C GLU A 48 -1.36 -9.04 11.70
N GLN A 49 -0.80 -10.14 12.24
CA GLN A 49 0.46 -10.11 12.98
C GLN A 49 1.68 -9.83 12.10
N ILE A 50 1.60 -10.12 10.79
CA ILE A 50 2.65 -9.86 9.80
C ILE A 50 2.58 -8.44 9.21
N LYS A 51 1.65 -7.60 9.67
CA LYS A 51 1.51 -6.22 9.19
C LYS A 51 2.21 -5.27 10.16
N LEU A 52 2.62 -4.11 9.67
CA LEU A 52 3.11 -3.06 10.56
C LEU A 52 1.97 -2.53 11.43
N HIS A 53 2.28 -2.15 12.67
CA HIS A 53 1.34 -1.39 13.51
C HIS A 53 1.30 0.11 13.15
N THR A 54 2.05 0.53 12.13
CA THR A 54 2.05 1.90 11.60
C THR A 54 0.97 2.12 10.54
N HIS A 55 0.65 3.38 10.28
CA HIS A 55 -0.43 3.82 9.39
C HIS A 55 0.00 3.87 7.93
N ALA A 56 -0.87 3.38 7.04
CA ALA A 56 -0.80 3.60 5.60
C ALA A 56 -1.35 4.99 5.27
N PRO A 57 -0.50 5.93 4.79
CA PRO A 57 -0.91 7.26 4.41
C PRO A 57 -1.45 7.24 2.96
N VAL A 58 -2.67 7.72 2.79
CA VAL A 58 -3.39 7.74 1.51
C VAL A 58 -3.96 9.13 1.30
N LEU A 59 -3.80 9.68 0.11
CA LEU A 59 -4.35 10.99 -0.25
C LEU A 59 -5.47 10.82 -1.28
N TYR A 60 -6.61 11.45 -1.01
CA TYR A 60 -7.64 11.72 -2.02
C TYR A 60 -7.65 13.21 -2.32
N VAL A 61 -7.80 13.57 -3.59
CA VAL A 61 -7.91 14.97 -4.05
C VAL A 61 -9.26 15.18 -4.70
N TYR A 62 -9.93 16.28 -4.35
CA TYR A 62 -11.23 16.66 -4.88
C TYR A 62 -11.14 18.07 -5.44
N ASN A 63 -11.23 18.18 -6.77
CA ASN A 63 -11.32 19.48 -7.43
C ASN A 63 -12.69 20.12 -7.19
N ASN A 64 -12.72 21.45 -7.16
CA ASN A 64 -13.96 22.20 -7.12
C ASN A 64 -14.69 22.03 -8.46
N LYS A 65 -15.63 21.09 -8.53
CA LYS A 65 -16.57 20.99 -9.65
C LYS A 65 -17.81 21.76 -9.24
N THR A 66 -17.92 23.00 -9.73
CA THR A 66 -19.12 23.83 -9.65
C THR A 66 -20.30 23.09 -10.29
N THR A 67 -20.96 22.23 -9.53
CA THR A 67 -22.23 21.61 -9.88
C THR A 67 -23.26 22.07 -8.86
N SER A 68 -23.79 23.25 -9.16
CA SER A 68 -25.17 23.68 -8.92
C SER A 68 -25.76 23.58 -7.51
N SER A 69 -26.04 24.75 -6.94
CA SER A 69 -27.26 25.09 -6.17
C SER A 69 -27.44 24.62 -4.72
N SER A 70 -26.37 24.32 -3.99
CA SER A 70 -26.42 24.53 -2.52
C SER A 70 -25.14 25.20 -2.06
N SER A 71 -25.27 26.42 -1.56
CA SER A 71 -24.27 27.07 -0.72
C SER A 71 -24.18 26.34 0.62
N THR A 72 -23.77 25.08 0.59
CA THR A 72 -23.50 24.29 1.79
C THR A 72 -22.24 24.90 2.38
N SER A 73 -22.40 25.68 3.46
CA SER A 73 -21.31 26.45 4.04
C SER A 73 -20.15 25.53 4.44
N THR A 74 -18.93 26.04 4.40
CA THR A 74 -17.71 25.32 4.79
C THR A 74 -17.89 24.52 6.10
N SER A 75 -18.48 25.13 7.13
CA SER A 75 -18.74 24.49 8.42
C SER A 75 -19.67 23.27 8.31
N THR A 76 -20.68 23.30 7.45
CA THR A 76 -21.61 22.18 7.26
C THR A 76 -20.95 20.95 6.63
N PHE A 77 -19.93 21.11 5.76
CA PHE A 77 -19.24 19.94 5.19
C PHE A 77 -18.43 19.17 6.25
N PHE A 78 -17.64 19.87 7.07
CA PHE A 78 -16.82 19.21 8.09
C PHE A 78 -17.70 18.49 9.12
N GLU A 79 -18.79 19.12 9.54
CA GLU A 79 -19.77 18.47 10.44
C GLU A 79 -20.47 17.29 9.77
N THR A 80 -20.76 17.35 8.45
CA THR A 80 -21.28 16.21 7.69
C THR A 80 -20.29 15.04 7.70
N LEU A 81 -19.00 15.29 7.43
CA LEU A 81 -17.95 14.27 7.49
C LEU A 81 -17.82 13.67 8.88
N LYS A 82 -17.82 14.50 9.92
CA LYS A 82 -17.74 14.08 11.32
C LYS A 82 -18.92 13.22 11.74
N ASN A 83 -20.15 13.64 11.44
CA ASN A 83 -21.37 12.91 11.78
C ASN A 83 -21.49 11.59 11.01
N SER A 84 -21.16 11.58 9.73
CA SER A 84 -21.14 10.36 8.92
C SER A 84 -20.00 9.42 9.33
N LEU A 85 -18.85 9.93 9.75
CA LEU A 85 -17.75 9.11 10.27
C LEU A 85 -18.18 8.42 11.57
N SER A 86 -18.84 9.15 12.47
CA SER A 86 -19.42 8.58 13.70
C SER A 86 -20.40 7.43 13.40
N GLN A 87 -21.19 7.54 12.34
CA GLN A 87 -22.06 6.44 11.87
C GLN A 87 -21.28 5.28 11.23
N ALA A 88 -20.30 5.59 10.38
CA ALA A 88 -19.45 4.58 9.73
C ALA A 88 -18.67 3.75 10.76
N LEU A 89 -18.24 4.37 11.86
CA LEU A 89 -17.56 3.71 12.98
C LEU A 89 -18.48 2.78 13.79
N VAL A 90 -19.80 2.85 13.65
CA VAL A 90 -20.69 1.81 14.19
C VAL A 90 -20.55 0.52 13.36
N ILE A 91 -20.49 0.68 12.04
CA ILE A 91 -20.41 -0.43 11.08
C ILE A 91 -18.99 -1.01 11.04
N PHE A 92 -17.97 -0.15 11.09
CA PHE A 92 -16.55 -0.50 11.16
C PHE A 92 -15.98 -0.27 12.56
N TYR A 93 -16.68 -0.78 13.57
CA TYR A 93 -16.33 -0.60 14.99
C TYR A 93 -14.87 -0.93 15.37
N PRO A 94 -14.15 -1.87 14.72
CA PRO A 94 -12.75 -2.08 15.04
C PRO A 94 -11.89 -0.83 14.81
N LEU A 95 -12.23 0.04 13.85
CA LEU A 95 -11.46 1.26 13.53
C LEU A 95 -11.57 2.35 14.60
N ALA A 96 -12.59 2.29 15.47
CA ALA A 96 -12.70 3.15 16.65
C ALA A 96 -11.92 2.60 17.86
N GLY A 97 -11.29 1.43 17.73
CA GLY A 97 -10.55 0.77 18.80
C GLY A 97 -9.11 1.27 18.96
N ARG A 98 -8.30 0.46 19.64
CA ARG A 98 -6.84 0.61 19.77
C ARG A 98 -6.17 -0.75 19.65
N LEU A 99 -4.89 -0.78 19.26
CA LEU A 99 -4.11 -2.02 19.41
C LEU A 99 -3.79 -2.25 20.89
N SER A 100 -3.61 -3.50 21.27
CA SER A 100 -3.16 -3.89 22.60
C SER A 100 -2.19 -5.04 22.49
N TRP A 101 -1.08 -4.98 23.22
CA TRP A 101 -0.17 -6.12 23.31
C TRP A 101 -0.85 -7.29 24.03
N THR A 102 -0.66 -8.49 23.51
CA THR A 102 -1.06 -9.73 24.19
C THR A 102 -0.23 -9.92 25.46
N LYS A 103 -0.75 -10.69 26.42
CA LYS A 103 -0.09 -10.92 27.73
C LYS A 103 1.31 -11.54 27.59
N GLU A 104 1.51 -12.37 26.58
CA GLU A 104 2.78 -13.05 26.30
C GLU A 104 3.83 -12.12 25.65
N GLY A 105 3.41 -10.93 25.19
CA GLY A 105 4.26 -10.01 24.44
C GLY A 105 4.46 -10.44 22.98
N GLY A 106 5.09 -9.58 22.18
CA GLY A 106 5.45 -9.88 20.78
C GLY A 106 4.30 -9.84 19.77
N ARG A 107 3.05 -10.09 20.19
CA ARG A 107 1.83 -10.04 19.36
C ARG A 107 0.81 -9.03 19.88
N TRP A 108 -0.06 -8.55 18.99
CA TRP A 108 -1.13 -7.60 19.34
C TRP A 108 -2.52 -8.10 18.96
N GLU A 109 -3.51 -7.53 19.61
CA GLU A 109 -4.94 -7.68 19.35
C GLU A 109 -5.58 -6.30 19.14
N ILE A 110 -6.70 -6.25 18.42
CA ILE A 110 -7.50 -5.02 18.26
C ILE A 110 -8.51 -4.99 19.40
N HIS A 111 -8.37 -4.05 20.32
CA HIS A 111 -9.34 -3.81 21.38
C HIS A 111 -10.40 -2.82 20.88
N CYS A 112 -11.63 -3.32 20.67
CA CYS A 112 -12.76 -2.54 20.14
C CYS A 112 -13.42 -1.63 21.19
N ASN A 113 -12.61 -0.85 21.90
CA ASN A 113 -13.00 -0.05 23.07
C ASN A 113 -13.69 1.30 22.75
N ALA A 114 -14.06 1.52 21.48
CA ALA A 114 -14.75 2.74 21.02
C ALA A 114 -14.07 4.07 21.41
N LYS A 115 -12.74 4.09 21.63
CA LYS A 115 -11.95 5.31 21.90
C LYS A 115 -11.96 6.32 20.72
N GLY A 116 -12.47 5.93 19.56
CA GLY A 116 -12.72 6.83 18.42
C GLY A 116 -11.54 7.02 17.48
N ALA A 117 -11.83 7.63 16.33
CA ALA A 117 -10.89 8.02 15.29
C ALA A 117 -10.51 9.50 15.40
N LEU A 118 -9.32 9.88 14.96
CA LEU A 118 -8.89 11.29 14.92
C LEU A 118 -9.37 11.94 13.62
N LEU A 119 -10.09 13.06 13.71
CA LEU A 119 -10.49 13.88 12.57
C LEU A 119 -9.91 15.29 12.72
N ILE A 120 -9.18 15.75 11.70
CA ILE A 120 -8.46 17.02 11.67
C ILE A 120 -9.07 17.91 10.57
N GLU A 121 -9.36 19.16 10.91
CA GLU A 121 -9.64 20.20 9.91
C GLU A 121 -8.38 21.07 9.72
N ALA A 122 -7.97 21.25 8.47
CA ALA A 122 -6.81 22.04 8.10
C ALA A 122 -7.10 22.92 6.87
N LYS A 123 -6.26 23.92 6.66
CA LYS A 123 -6.27 24.80 5.49
C LYS A 123 -4.87 24.94 4.91
N CYS A 124 -4.80 25.07 3.59
CA CYS A 124 -3.62 25.50 2.87
C CYS A 124 -3.96 26.84 2.20
N GLU A 125 -3.37 27.92 2.71
CA GLU A 125 -3.67 29.28 2.22
C GLU A 125 -2.72 29.74 1.11
N GLU A 126 -1.61 29.04 0.92
CA GLU A 126 -0.54 29.46 0.02
C GLU A 126 -0.74 28.96 -1.42
N LEU A 127 -1.44 27.84 -1.60
CA LEU A 127 -1.75 27.31 -2.93
C LEU A 127 -3.10 27.84 -3.41
N THR A 128 -3.07 28.50 -4.55
CA THR A 128 -4.29 29.04 -5.18
C THR A 128 -5.06 27.96 -5.94
N ASN A 129 -4.37 26.92 -6.43
CA ASN A 129 -4.95 25.80 -7.17
C ASN A 129 -4.35 24.45 -6.74
N LEU A 130 -5.19 23.40 -6.68
CA LEU A 130 -4.76 22.02 -6.43
C LEU A 130 -3.80 21.47 -7.50
N ASN A 131 -3.84 22.01 -8.73
CA ASN A 131 -2.89 21.64 -9.79
C ASN A 131 -1.44 22.02 -9.43
N GLU A 132 -1.23 22.96 -8.51
CA GLU A 132 0.11 23.33 -8.00
C GLU A 132 0.75 22.21 -7.17
N LEU A 133 -0.03 21.20 -6.75
CA LEU A 133 0.49 19.97 -6.14
C LEU A 133 1.22 19.05 -7.16
N GLY A 134 1.19 19.40 -8.46
CA GLY A 134 1.88 18.67 -9.53
C GLY A 134 1.34 17.26 -9.73
N ASP A 135 2.23 16.30 -9.98
CA ASP A 135 1.88 14.87 -10.19
C ASP A 135 1.51 14.14 -8.88
N PHE A 136 1.22 14.88 -7.81
CA PHE A 136 0.90 14.38 -6.47
C PHE A 136 1.94 13.39 -5.93
N VAL A 137 3.18 13.52 -6.41
CA VAL A 137 4.32 12.78 -5.87
C VAL A 137 4.36 13.07 -4.36
N PRO A 138 4.60 12.06 -3.51
CA PRO A 138 4.80 12.24 -2.07
C PRO A 138 5.99 13.16 -1.74
N THR A 139 5.78 14.46 -1.87
CA THR A 139 6.70 15.55 -1.51
C THR A 139 6.49 15.93 -0.05
N ASN A 140 7.34 16.84 0.45
CA ASN A 140 7.15 17.43 1.77
C ASN A 140 5.75 18.05 1.92
N LEU A 141 5.29 18.79 0.92
CA LEU A 141 3.94 19.37 0.92
C LEU A 141 2.84 18.30 0.98
N VAL A 142 2.92 17.26 0.15
CA VAL A 142 1.93 16.17 0.16
C VAL A 142 1.90 15.45 1.51
N SER A 143 3.05 15.31 2.18
CA SER A 143 3.12 14.73 3.51
C SER A 143 2.38 15.55 4.58
N GLN A 144 2.32 16.88 4.43
CA GLN A 144 1.56 17.78 5.32
C GLN A 144 0.03 17.66 5.12
N LEU A 145 -0.43 17.06 4.02
CA LEU A 145 -1.86 16.83 3.73
C LEU A 145 -2.41 15.55 4.39
N ILE A 146 -1.56 14.79 5.08
CA ILE A 146 -1.91 13.55 5.79
C ILE A 146 -1.78 13.79 7.30
N PRO A 147 -2.64 13.17 8.14
CA PRO A 147 -2.46 13.20 9.59
C PRO A 147 -1.07 12.72 10.01
N ASN A 148 -0.37 13.53 10.79
CA ASN A 148 0.84 13.09 11.48
C ASN A 148 0.47 12.23 12.70
N ILE A 149 1.10 11.06 12.84
CA ILE A 149 0.81 10.11 13.93
C ILE A 149 2.03 10.04 14.86
N ASP A 150 1.80 10.32 16.14
CA ASP A 150 2.84 10.18 17.16
C ASP A 150 2.98 8.72 17.60
N TYR A 151 4.05 8.06 17.14
CA TYR A 151 4.39 6.69 17.50
C TYR A 151 5.22 6.58 18.78
N ASN A 152 5.54 7.70 19.46
CA ASN A 152 6.16 7.66 20.79
C ASN A 152 5.15 7.31 21.88
N LEU A 153 3.86 7.43 21.58
CA LEU A 153 2.78 7.02 22.47
C LEU A 153 2.71 5.49 22.58
N PRO A 154 2.21 4.95 23.71
CA PRO A 154 1.86 3.54 23.79
C PRO A 154 0.87 3.15 22.69
N ILE A 155 1.03 1.94 22.14
CA ILE A 155 0.18 1.44 21.04
C ILE A 155 -1.33 1.43 21.41
N GLN A 156 -1.64 1.39 22.72
CA GLN A 156 -2.98 1.43 23.30
C GLN A 156 -3.63 2.82 23.28
N ASP A 157 -2.87 3.86 22.95
CA ASP A 157 -3.33 5.24 22.90
C ASP A 157 -3.36 5.79 21.47
N ILE A 158 -2.55 5.22 20.56
CA ILE A 158 -2.51 5.57 19.14
C ILE A 158 -3.84 5.20 18.44
N PRO A 159 -4.60 6.16 17.87
CA PRO A 159 -5.80 5.87 17.09
C PRO A 159 -5.51 4.93 15.93
N LEU A 160 -6.46 4.04 15.59
CA LEU A 160 -6.32 3.14 14.44
C LEU A 160 -6.64 3.80 13.10
N LEU A 161 -7.40 4.89 13.17
CA LEU A 161 -7.80 5.71 12.05
C LEU A 161 -7.59 7.18 12.43
N ALA A 162 -6.89 7.90 11.57
CA ALA A 162 -6.86 9.34 11.55
C ALA A 162 -7.19 9.85 10.14
N VAL A 163 -7.92 10.96 10.06
CA VAL A 163 -8.30 11.59 8.80
C VAL A 163 -8.09 13.10 8.90
N GLN A 164 -7.55 13.71 7.85
CA GLN A 164 -7.36 15.15 7.74
C GLN A 164 -8.10 15.66 6.51
N LEU A 165 -9.02 16.59 6.72
CA LEU A 165 -9.62 17.39 5.66
C LEU A 165 -8.78 18.67 5.51
N THR A 166 -8.12 18.85 4.36
CA THR A 166 -7.38 20.09 4.06
C THR A 166 -8.07 20.86 2.96
N ARG A 167 -8.43 22.11 3.22
CA ARG A 167 -9.11 23.00 2.25
C ARG A 167 -8.14 23.96 1.57
N PHE A 168 -8.43 24.30 0.32
CA PHE A 168 -7.61 25.18 -0.52
C PHE A 168 -8.44 26.39 -0.97
N GLN A 169 -7.76 27.47 -1.38
CA GLN A 169 -8.43 28.71 -1.80
C GLN A 169 -9.31 28.54 -3.04
N CYS A 170 -8.98 27.62 -3.96
CA CYS A 170 -9.82 27.30 -5.12
C CYS A 170 -11.17 26.64 -4.79
N GLY A 171 -11.44 26.33 -3.51
CA GLY A 171 -12.61 25.58 -3.07
C GLY A 171 -12.46 24.06 -3.20
N GLY A 172 -11.36 23.58 -3.76
CA GLY A 172 -10.99 22.17 -3.73
C GLY A 172 -10.51 21.75 -2.33
N PHE A 173 -10.49 20.44 -2.08
CA PHE A 173 -10.00 19.89 -0.82
C PHE A 173 -9.26 18.56 -1.03
N THR A 174 -8.45 18.22 -0.04
CA THR A 174 -7.87 16.88 0.08
C THR A 174 -8.37 16.17 1.32
N LEU A 175 -8.48 14.85 1.22
CA LEU A 175 -8.77 13.97 2.34
C LEU A 175 -7.57 13.03 2.54
N GLY A 176 -6.75 13.37 3.53
CA GLY A 176 -5.63 12.53 3.95
C GLY A 176 -6.11 11.48 4.93
N VAL A 177 -5.94 10.20 4.60
CA VAL A 177 -6.35 9.06 5.43
C VAL A 177 -5.09 8.34 5.91
N ALA A 178 -4.94 8.25 7.22
CA ALA A 178 -3.93 7.42 7.87
C ALA A 178 -4.65 6.26 8.58
N LEU A 179 -4.51 5.05 8.04
CA LEU A 179 -5.16 3.85 8.58
C LEU A 179 -4.12 2.81 9.02
N CYS A 180 -4.22 2.31 10.25
CA CYS A 180 -3.28 1.36 10.83
C CYS A 180 -3.27 0.04 10.05
N ARG A 181 -2.12 -0.35 9.48
CA ARG A 181 -1.98 -1.53 8.59
C ARG A 181 -2.31 -2.85 9.29
N ALA A 182 -2.18 -2.89 10.61
CA ALA A 182 -2.53 -4.05 11.42
C ALA A 182 -4.05 -4.33 11.50
N THR A 183 -4.91 -3.39 11.08
CA THR A 183 -6.36 -3.53 11.30
C THR A 183 -7.10 -4.13 10.11
N ILE A 184 -6.93 -3.54 8.93
CA ILE A 184 -7.61 -3.92 7.70
C ILE A 184 -6.67 -3.76 6.49
N ASP A 185 -6.90 -4.52 5.42
CA ASP A 185 -6.13 -4.39 4.18
C ASP A 185 -6.77 -3.37 3.22
N GLY A 186 -6.09 -3.07 2.10
CA GLY A 186 -6.54 -2.06 1.13
C GLY A 186 -7.95 -2.32 0.58
N THR A 187 -8.36 -3.57 0.38
CA THR A 187 -9.72 -3.90 -0.06
C THR A 187 -10.76 -3.50 0.98
N ALA A 188 -10.51 -3.82 2.26
CA ALA A 188 -11.39 -3.42 3.35
C ALA A 188 -11.35 -1.89 3.59
N THR A 189 -10.22 -1.23 3.36
CA THR A 189 -10.12 0.24 3.41
C THR A 189 -11.00 0.91 2.38
N MET A 190 -11.04 0.42 1.14
CA MET A 190 -11.94 0.96 0.11
C MET A 190 -13.40 0.80 0.52
N CYS A 191 -13.77 -0.37 1.02
CA CYS A 191 -15.13 -0.62 1.52
C CYS A 191 -15.49 0.35 2.65
N PHE A 192 -14.59 0.60 3.60
CA PHE A 192 -14.80 1.57 4.67
C PHE A 192 -15.01 3.00 4.15
N VAL A 193 -14.09 3.51 3.32
CA VAL A 193 -14.17 4.89 2.83
C VAL A 193 -15.42 5.10 1.96
N ASN A 194 -15.76 4.13 1.11
CA ASN A 194 -16.96 4.21 0.27
C ASN A 194 -18.25 4.14 1.10
N THR A 195 -18.27 3.30 2.15
CA THR A 195 -19.39 3.27 3.11
C THR A 195 -19.54 4.60 3.82
N TRP A 196 -18.42 5.18 4.28
CA TRP A 196 -18.42 6.49 4.93
C TRP A 196 -18.95 7.58 3.97
N ALA A 197 -18.50 7.57 2.72
CA ALA A 197 -18.98 8.49 1.70
C ALA A 197 -20.49 8.37 1.44
N LYS A 198 -21.04 7.14 1.37
CA LYS A 198 -22.49 6.90 1.26
C LYS A 198 -23.27 7.49 2.43
N LEU A 199 -22.79 7.26 3.65
CA LEU A 199 -23.42 7.80 4.86
C LEU A 199 -23.37 9.33 4.90
N ALA A 200 -22.30 9.95 4.39
CA ALA A 200 -22.20 11.40 4.27
C ALA A 200 -23.26 11.99 3.33
N ARG A 201 -23.69 11.23 2.32
CA ARG A 201 -24.80 11.58 1.41
C ARG A 201 -26.19 11.23 1.97
N GLY A 202 -26.27 10.64 3.16
CA GLY A 202 -27.53 10.20 3.77
C GLY A 202 -28.12 8.94 3.13
N GLU A 203 -27.33 8.19 2.36
CA GLU A 203 -27.78 6.95 1.72
C GLU A 203 -27.90 5.80 2.73
N LYS A 204 -28.83 4.88 2.45
CA LYS A 204 -28.96 3.64 3.20
C LYS A 204 -28.00 2.59 2.64
N LEU A 205 -27.43 1.79 3.52
CA LEU A 205 -26.59 0.65 3.15
C LEU A 205 -27.45 -0.59 2.93
N ASN A 206 -27.11 -1.35 1.90
CA ASN A 206 -27.68 -2.66 1.65
C ASN A 206 -26.98 -3.71 2.53
N GLU A 207 -27.64 -4.84 2.80
CA GLU A 207 -27.10 -5.90 3.65
C GLU A 207 -25.78 -6.49 3.13
N ASN A 208 -25.63 -6.58 1.80
CA ASN A 208 -24.43 -7.09 1.13
C ASN A 208 -23.22 -6.15 1.18
N GLU A 209 -23.41 -4.91 1.66
CA GLU A 209 -22.35 -3.91 1.83
C GLU A 209 -21.80 -3.90 3.26
N LEU A 210 -22.43 -4.63 4.19
CA LEU A 210 -21.99 -4.67 5.56
C LEU A 210 -20.69 -5.49 5.70
N PRO A 211 -19.71 -4.98 6.46
CA PRO A 211 -18.47 -5.69 6.69
C PRO A 211 -18.66 -6.92 7.57
N TYR A 212 -17.90 -7.96 7.27
CA TYR A 212 -17.79 -9.15 8.09
C TYR A 212 -16.53 -9.07 8.96
N HIS A 213 -16.71 -8.92 10.28
CA HIS A 213 -15.64 -8.62 11.23
C HIS A 213 -15.05 -9.83 11.96
N ASP A 214 -15.64 -11.03 11.84
CA ASP A 214 -15.11 -12.21 12.55
C ASP A 214 -13.71 -12.59 12.04
N ARG A 215 -12.71 -12.22 12.85
CA ARG A 215 -11.27 -12.45 12.62
C ARG A 215 -10.86 -13.88 12.92
N VAL A 216 -11.64 -14.61 13.72
CA VAL A 216 -11.33 -15.97 14.18
C VAL A 216 -11.47 -16.98 13.04
N LEU A 217 -12.18 -16.62 11.97
CA LEU A 217 -12.41 -17.46 10.81
C LEU A 217 -11.11 -18.01 10.18
N LEU A 218 -10.08 -17.18 9.98
CA LEU A 218 -8.81 -17.63 9.40
C LEU A 218 -8.04 -18.55 10.35
N ASN A 219 -7.97 -18.18 11.63
CA ASN A 219 -7.29 -18.99 12.65
C ASN A 219 -7.98 -20.36 12.80
N SER A 220 -9.31 -20.39 12.76
CA SER A 220 -10.11 -21.62 12.87
C SER A 220 -9.94 -22.55 11.67
N ARG A 221 -9.82 -21.98 10.46
CA ARG A 221 -9.57 -22.76 9.25
C ARG A 221 -8.20 -23.43 9.29
N LYS A 222 -7.18 -22.72 9.78
CA LYS A 222 -5.85 -23.28 10.04
C LYS A 222 -5.90 -24.49 10.97
N LEU A 223 -6.64 -24.42 12.09
CA LEU A 223 -6.74 -25.55 13.04
C LEU A 223 -7.34 -26.83 12.43
N LYS A 224 -8.18 -26.68 11.39
CA LYS A 224 -8.82 -27.80 10.70
C LYS A 224 -7.97 -28.37 9.56
N HIS A 225 -6.88 -27.70 9.21
CA HIS A 225 -6.05 -28.05 8.07
C HIS A 225 -4.74 -28.69 8.54
N SER A 226 -4.58 -29.99 8.34
CA SER A 226 -3.30 -30.67 8.55
C SER A 226 -2.40 -30.48 7.32
N ALA A 227 -1.82 -29.30 7.14
CA ALA A 227 -0.91 -29.06 6.02
C ALA A 227 0.49 -29.64 6.29
N SER A 228 1.11 -30.25 5.29
CA SER A 228 2.57 -30.31 5.22
C SER A 228 3.10 -28.86 5.16
N LEU A 229 4.07 -28.52 6.01
CA LEU A 229 4.70 -27.19 6.00
C LEU A 229 5.33 -26.95 4.63
N ASN A 230 4.74 -26.03 3.87
CA ASN A 230 5.34 -25.51 2.66
C ASN A 230 6.56 -24.65 3.02
N CYS A 231 7.49 -24.49 2.08
CA CYS A 231 8.55 -23.50 2.22
C CYS A 231 7.95 -22.09 2.04
N HIS A 232 8.24 -21.18 2.96
CA HIS A 232 7.76 -19.80 2.97
C HIS A 232 8.92 -18.80 2.78
N PRO A 233 9.47 -18.67 1.56
CA PRO A 233 10.61 -17.77 1.27
C PRO A 233 10.29 -16.28 1.51
N GLU A 234 9.02 -15.91 1.56
CA GLU A 234 8.54 -14.57 1.94
C GLU A 234 8.76 -14.23 3.41
N PHE A 235 8.94 -15.23 4.28
CA PHE A 235 9.21 -15.05 5.71
C PHE A 235 10.71 -15.13 6.04
N HIS A 236 11.54 -15.50 5.08
CA HIS A 236 12.99 -15.49 5.23
C HIS A 236 13.57 -14.10 4.96
N ALA A 237 14.75 -13.83 5.53
CA ALA A 237 15.49 -12.59 5.29
C ALA A 237 15.66 -12.33 3.78
N PRO A 238 15.53 -11.08 3.32
CA PRO A 238 15.70 -10.74 1.92
C PRO A 238 17.20 -10.71 1.58
N PRO A 239 17.55 -10.88 0.29
CA PRO A 239 18.91 -10.65 -0.16
C PRO A 239 19.41 -9.25 0.26
N GLY A 240 20.59 -9.20 0.86
CA GLY A 240 21.28 -7.94 1.17
C GLY A 240 22.08 -7.44 -0.03
N TRP A 241 22.40 -6.14 -0.02
CA TRP A 241 23.37 -5.59 -0.96
C TRP A 241 24.76 -6.20 -0.72
N LEU A 242 25.44 -6.60 -1.80
CA LEU A 242 26.78 -7.17 -1.79
C LEU A 242 27.83 -6.07 -1.91
N GLY A 243 28.92 -6.21 -1.17
CA GLY A 243 30.00 -5.22 -1.09
C GLY A 243 29.88 -4.32 0.13
N ARG A 244 30.93 -3.55 0.43
CA ARG A 244 30.90 -2.58 1.53
C ARG A 244 30.20 -1.32 1.05
N ASP A 245 29.20 -0.91 1.81
CA ASP A 245 28.65 0.44 1.69
C ASP A 245 29.55 1.38 2.47
N LEU A 246 30.06 2.42 1.80
CA LEU A 246 30.94 3.42 2.40
C LEU A 246 30.19 4.72 2.73
N ASP A 247 28.89 4.79 2.39
CA ASP A 247 28.06 5.98 2.58
C ASP A 247 26.85 5.63 3.47
N ASP A 248 26.91 6.11 4.71
CA ASP A 248 25.86 5.94 5.71
C ASP A 248 24.63 6.83 5.46
N THR A 249 24.70 7.76 4.49
CA THR A 249 23.68 8.80 4.26
C THR A 249 23.12 8.77 2.85
N ARG A 250 22.24 7.80 2.57
CA ARG A 250 21.50 7.77 1.30
C ARG A 250 20.11 8.36 1.43
N GLU A 251 19.82 9.34 0.58
CA GLU A 251 18.50 9.91 0.41
C GLU A 251 17.67 9.07 -0.56
N VAL A 252 16.41 8.84 -0.23
CA VAL A 252 15.43 8.24 -1.12
C VAL A 252 14.50 9.32 -1.65
N VAL A 253 14.13 9.19 -2.91
CA VAL A 253 13.19 10.09 -3.59
C VAL A 253 12.05 9.29 -4.16
N VAL A 254 10.89 9.93 -4.29
CA VAL A 254 9.69 9.32 -4.87
C VAL A 254 9.46 9.92 -6.24
N ALA A 255 9.04 9.09 -7.19
CA ALA A 255 8.58 9.54 -8.49
C ALA A 255 7.29 8.85 -8.88
N THR A 256 6.49 9.54 -9.67
CA THR A 256 5.34 9.00 -10.36
C THR A 256 5.71 8.86 -11.84
N VAL A 257 5.60 7.66 -12.39
CA VAL A 257 5.76 7.40 -13.84
C VAL A 257 4.45 6.88 -14.41
N LYS A 258 4.12 7.31 -15.62
CA LYS A 258 2.85 6.97 -16.28
C LYS A 258 3.09 6.03 -17.46
N LEU A 259 2.19 5.08 -17.64
CA LEU A 259 2.14 4.21 -18.78
C LEU A 259 0.79 4.38 -19.46
N ALA A 260 0.80 4.96 -20.66
CA ALA A 260 -0.39 5.05 -21.49
C ALA A 260 -0.89 3.65 -21.85
N GLN A 261 -2.19 3.52 -22.12
CA GLN A 261 -2.79 2.22 -22.46
C GLN A 261 -2.07 1.52 -23.63
N GLU A 262 -1.61 2.31 -24.60
CA GLU A 262 -0.85 1.81 -25.75
C GLU A 262 0.49 1.17 -25.34
N GLN A 263 1.25 1.82 -24.44
CA GLN A 263 2.52 1.31 -23.91
C GLN A 263 2.30 0.01 -23.13
N VAL A 264 1.23 -0.08 -22.33
CA VAL A 264 0.83 -1.31 -21.63
C VAL A 264 0.57 -2.44 -22.61
N TYR A 265 -0.21 -2.20 -23.67
CA TYR A 265 -0.51 -3.20 -24.69
C TYR A 265 0.75 -3.71 -25.39
N LYS A 266 1.69 -2.81 -25.69
CA LYS A 266 2.95 -3.14 -26.36
C LYS A 266 3.85 -4.02 -25.49
N LEU A 267 3.96 -3.71 -24.19
CA LEU A 267 4.68 -4.57 -23.24
C LEU A 267 4.04 -5.98 -23.17
N LYS A 268 2.71 -6.06 -23.11
CA LYS A 268 1.99 -7.35 -23.11
C LYS A 268 2.25 -8.15 -24.39
N ARG A 269 2.29 -7.49 -25.56
CA ARG A 269 2.65 -8.13 -26.83
C ARG A 269 4.07 -8.64 -26.85
N LYS A 270 5.05 -7.83 -26.43
CA LYS A 270 6.48 -8.21 -26.38
C LYS A 270 6.68 -9.50 -25.58
N VAL A 271 6.08 -9.55 -24.39
CA VAL A 271 6.13 -10.73 -23.53
C VAL A 271 5.40 -11.93 -24.13
N GLY A 272 4.20 -11.70 -24.69
CA GLY A 272 3.38 -12.75 -25.33
C GLY A 272 3.99 -13.34 -26.60
N SER A 273 4.84 -12.60 -27.31
CA SER A 273 5.61 -13.12 -28.45
C SER A 273 6.80 -13.96 -28.00
N CYS A 274 7.52 -13.55 -26.95
CA CYS A 274 8.64 -14.32 -26.40
C CYS A 274 8.20 -15.70 -25.85
N ALA A 275 7.00 -15.79 -25.28
CA ALA A 275 6.45 -17.05 -24.77
C ALA A 275 6.15 -18.09 -25.87
N ARG A 276 6.07 -17.69 -27.14
CA ARG A 276 5.82 -18.60 -28.28
C ARG A 276 7.09 -19.24 -28.86
N PHE A 277 8.27 -18.74 -28.49
CA PHE A 277 9.56 -19.18 -29.06
C PHE A 277 10.30 -20.25 -28.23
N GLN A 278 9.63 -20.90 -27.26
CA GLN A 278 10.11 -22.16 -26.66
C GLN A 278 9.30 -23.36 -27.18
N PRO A 279 9.64 -23.92 -28.36
CA PRO A 279 9.06 -25.18 -28.80
C PRO A 279 9.90 -26.33 -28.26
N THR A 280 9.50 -26.96 -27.16
CA THR A 280 9.85 -28.38 -26.84
C THR A 280 9.09 -28.85 -25.61
N SER A 281 7.80 -29.11 -25.77
CA SER A 281 7.11 -30.23 -25.10
C SER A 281 5.66 -30.27 -25.57
N LYS A 282 5.14 -31.48 -25.76
CA LYS A 282 3.79 -31.76 -26.28
C LYS A 282 2.65 -31.40 -25.29
N ASP A 283 2.93 -30.63 -24.24
CA ASP A 283 1.95 -30.09 -23.29
C ASP A 283 1.66 -28.61 -23.58
N ILE A 284 1.13 -28.32 -24.78
CA ILE A 284 0.47 -27.05 -25.06
C ILE A 284 -0.91 -27.06 -24.37
N SER A 285 -0.94 -27.26 -23.06
CA SER A 285 -2.11 -26.98 -22.26
C SER A 285 -2.21 -25.46 -22.11
N LYS A 286 -2.97 -24.81 -22.99
CA LYS A 286 -3.65 -23.50 -22.81
C LYS A 286 -3.09 -22.59 -21.68
N LYS A 287 -1.80 -22.20 -21.70
CA LYS A 287 -1.27 -21.29 -20.68
C LYS A 287 -1.99 -19.94 -20.83
N LYS A 288 -2.63 -19.47 -19.75
CA LYS A 288 -3.37 -18.20 -19.76
C LYS A 288 -2.43 -17.05 -20.13
N PRO A 289 -2.90 -16.02 -20.87
CA PRO A 289 -2.10 -14.82 -21.12
C PRO A 289 -1.66 -14.15 -19.81
N TYR A 290 -0.49 -13.50 -19.83
CA TYR A 290 -0.06 -12.70 -18.69
C TYR A 290 -1.02 -11.54 -18.44
N SER A 291 -1.41 -11.40 -17.17
CA SER A 291 -2.13 -10.26 -16.66
C SER A 291 -1.31 -8.98 -16.83
N THR A 292 -2.00 -7.85 -16.85
CA THR A 292 -1.34 -6.55 -16.92
C THR A 292 -0.40 -6.33 -15.74
N PHE A 293 -0.82 -6.72 -14.54
CA PHE A 293 0.01 -6.59 -13.34
C PHE A 293 1.32 -7.40 -13.46
N GLU A 294 1.26 -8.67 -13.86
CA GLU A 294 2.46 -9.50 -14.04
C GLU A 294 3.48 -8.86 -15.00
N VAL A 295 3.00 -8.36 -16.14
CA VAL A 295 3.86 -7.74 -17.16
C VAL A 295 4.49 -6.44 -16.66
N ILE A 296 3.70 -5.54 -16.07
CA ILE A 296 4.19 -4.24 -15.61
C ILE A 296 5.15 -4.40 -14.43
N VAL A 297 4.86 -5.32 -13.50
CA VAL A 297 5.72 -5.56 -12.34
C VAL A 297 7.02 -6.25 -12.73
N GLY A 298 6.99 -7.23 -13.63
CA GLY A 298 8.22 -7.83 -14.17
C GLY A 298 9.07 -6.82 -14.95
N TYR A 299 8.42 -5.93 -15.73
CA TYR A 299 9.09 -4.84 -16.43
C TYR A 299 9.73 -3.85 -15.45
N LEU A 300 8.98 -3.40 -14.45
CA LEU A 300 9.47 -2.50 -13.40
C LEU A 300 10.68 -3.08 -12.68
N TRP A 301 10.63 -4.37 -12.31
CA TRP A 301 11.77 -5.05 -11.68
C TRP A 301 13.02 -5.02 -12.54
N ARG A 302 12.87 -5.24 -13.85
CA ARG A 302 13.99 -5.17 -14.81
C ARG A 302 14.56 -3.77 -14.94
N CYS A 303 13.72 -2.74 -15.09
CA CYS A 303 14.19 -1.35 -15.19
C CYS A 303 14.93 -0.89 -13.94
N VAL A 304 14.39 -1.17 -12.75
CA VAL A 304 15.05 -0.85 -11.48
C VAL A 304 16.37 -1.59 -11.35
N THR A 305 16.41 -2.88 -11.72
CA THR A 305 17.63 -3.68 -11.70
C THR A 305 18.69 -3.10 -12.64
N LYS A 306 18.33 -2.71 -13.87
CA LYS A 306 19.23 -2.04 -14.81
C LYS A 306 19.78 -0.72 -14.26
N ALA A 307 18.95 0.11 -13.64
CA ALA A 307 19.37 1.38 -13.04
C ALA A 307 20.39 1.16 -11.90
N ARG A 308 20.18 0.11 -11.11
CA ARG A 308 21.06 -0.32 -10.00
C ARG A 308 22.35 -1.01 -10.47
N TYR A 309 22.34 -1.59 -11.66
CA TYR A 309 23.47 -2.32 -12.26
C TYR A 309 24.68 -1.45 -12.61
N THR A 310 24.55 -0.13 -12.50
CA THR A 310 25.60 0.86 -12.79
C THR A 310 26.86 0.71 -11.95
N GLN A 311 26.79 -0.02 -10.82
CA GLN A 311 27.95 -0.28 -9.95
C GLN A 311 28.66 -1.62 -10.19
N GLY A 312 28.31 -2.35 -11.26
CA GLY A 312 29.13 -3.44 -11.79
C GLY A 312 29.10 -4.79 -11.05
N ASN A 313 28.26 -4.98 -10.03
CA ASN A 313 28.11 -6.28 -9.38
C ASN A 313 27.08 -7.16 -10.10
N SER A 314 27.56 -8.03 -11.00
CA SER A 314 26.71 -8.92 -11.80
C SER A 314 25.95 -9.95 -10.96
N ASP A 315 26.54 -10.36 -9.85
CA ASP A 315 26.06 -11.46 -9.02
C ASP A 315 25.15 -10.98 -7.88
N GLN A 316 24.87 -9.67 -7.80
CA GLN A 316 23.97 -9.08 -6.81
C GLN A 316 22.61 -9.81 -6.81
N PRO A 317 22.26 -10.54 -5.74
CA PRO A 317 20.96 -11.20 -5.63
C PRO A 317 19.85 -10.18 -5.40
N THR A 318 18.70 -10.42 -6.01
CA THR A 318 17.48 -9.64 -5.87
C THR A 318 16.26 -10.55 -5.94
N ARG A 319 15.21 -10.15 -5.23
CA ARG A 319 13.87 -10.73 -5.39
C ARG A 319 12.82 -9.62 -5.48
N LEU A 320 11.68 -9.96 -6.05
CA LEU A 320 10.50 -9.12 -6.02
C LEU A 320 9.49 -9.72 -5.03
N SER A 321 8.92 -8.85 -4.20
CA SER A 321 7.85 -9.19 -3.26
C SER A 321 6.56 -8.49 -3.67
N THR A 322 5.42 -9.14 -3.44
CA THR A 322 4.09 -8.53 -3.65
C THR A 322 3.05 -9.12 -2.71
N LEU A 323 1.82 -8.62 -2.76
CA LEU A 323 0.69 -9.07 -1.96
C LEU A 323 -0.40 -9.69 -2.84
N VAL A 324 -0.97 -10.79 -2.36
CA VAL A 324 -2.07 -11.51 -3.02
C VAL A 324 -3.33 -11.45 -2.17
N ASN A 325 -4.41 -10.94 -2.73
CA ASN A 325 -5.73 -11.01 -2.09
C ASN A 325 -6.22 -12.48 -2.09
N CYS A 326 -6.31 -13.06 -0.89
CA CYS A 326 -6.61 -14.47 -0.70
C CYS A 326 -8.09 -14.77 -0.45
N ARG A 327 -8.96 -13.76 -0.35
CA ARG A 327 -10.40 -13.94 -0.06
C ARG A 327 -11.05 -15.00 -0.95
N ASN A 328 -10.78 -14.95 -2.25
CA ASN A 328 -11.34 -15.87 -3.25
C ASN A 328 -10.46 -17.10 -3.54
N ARG A 329 -9.30 -17.22 -2.88
CA ARG A 329 -8.36 -18.34 -3.07
C ARG A 329 -8.53 -19.45 -2.06
N LEU A 330 -9.15 -19.14 -0.91
CA LEU A 330 -9.50 -20.13 0.11
C LEU A 330 -10.69 -20.98 -0.33
N LYS A 331 -10.77 -22.20 0.20
CA LYS A 331 -11.89 -23.13 -0.01
C LYS A 331 -12.53 -23.51 1.34
N PRO A 332 -13.79 -23.13 1.60
CA PRO A 332 -14.59 -22.18 0.82
C PRO A 332 -13.98 -20.76 0.84
N PRO A 333 -14.38 -19.85 -0.07
CA PRO A 333 -13.95 -18.45 -0.01
C PRO A 333 -14.23 -17.78 1.34
N LEU A 334 -13.59 -16.64 1.62
CA LEU A 334 -14.01 -15.79 2.74
C LEU A 334 -15.38 -15.16 2.43
N PRO A 335 -16.20 -14.88 3.46
CA PRO A 335 -17.46 -14.17 3.29
C PRO A 335 -17.27 -12.86 2.52
N SER A 336 -18.29 -12.49 1.73
CA SER A 336 -18.36 -11.16 1.14
C SER A 336 -18.26 -10.11 2.26
N GLY A 337 -17.51 -9.04 2.00
CA GLY A 337 -17.29 -8.00 3.00
C GLY A 337 -16.31 -8.34 4.12
N TYR A 338 -15.56 -9.47 4.09
CA TYR A 338 -14.52 -9.73 5.09
C TYR A 338 -13.57 -8.53 5.24
N ALA A 339 -13.65 -7.88 6.40
CA ALA A 339 -13.06 -6.58 6.65
C ALA A 339 -11.70 -6.65 7.33
N GLY A 340 -11.12 -7.83 7.49
CA GLY A 340 -9.78 -8.02 8.06
C GLY A 340 -8.69 -8.03 7.01
N ASN A 341 -7.45 -8.21 7.46
CA ASN A 341 -6.35 -8.51 6.55
C ASN A 341 -6.54 -9.91 5.93
N ALA A 342 -6.53 -9.99 4.60
CA ALA A 342 -6.47 -11.23 3.83
C ALA A 342 -5.54 -11.10 2.60
N ALA A 343 -4.64 -10.12 2.61
CA ALA A 343 -3.59 -9.94 1.62
C ALA A 343 -2.30 -10.61 2.11
N PHE A 344 -1.90 -11.72 1.49
CA PHE A 344 -0.71 -12.50 1.88
C PHE A 344 0.51 -12.12 1.04
N PRO A 345 1.71 -12.02 1.64
CA PRO A 345 2.92 -11.78 0.88
C PRO A 345 3.33 -13.00 0.06
N THR A 346 4.01 -12.74 -1.05
CA THR A 346 4.71 -13.75 -1.85
C THR A 346 5.96 -13.13 -2.45
N VAL A 347 6.91 -13.98 -2.83
CA VAL A 347 8.18 -13.57 -3.44
C VAL A 347 8.51 -14.39 -4.67
N THR A 348 9.14 -13.73 -5.64
CA THR A 348 9.78 -14.38 -6.79
C THR A 348 10.99 -15.19 -6.35
N PRO A 349 11.43 -16.18 -7.16
CA PRO A 349 12.75 -16.76 -6.99
C PRO A 349 13.83 -15.67 -6.94
N THR A 350 14.83 -15.84 -6.07
CA THR A 350 15.98 -14.94 -6.05
C THR A 350 16.79 -15.14 -7.33
N ARG A 351 17.06 -14.04 -8.03
CA ARG A 351 17.87 -13.99 -9.25
C ARG A 351 19.04 -13.04 -9.05
N SER A 352 20.11 -13.21 -9.81
CA SER A 352 21.15 -12.18 -9.90
C SER A 352 20.69 -11.01 -10.76
N PHE A 353 21.28 -9.84 -10.59
CA PHE A 353 21.02 -8.70 -11.47
C PHE A 353 21.26 -9.06 -12.95
N ASN A 354 22.34 -9.80 -13.23
CA ASN A 354 22.66 -10.23 -14.58
C ASN A 354 21.57 -11.12 -15.20
N ASP A 355 20.98 -12.02 -14.42
CA ASP A 355 19.89 -12.88 -14.85
C ASP A 355 18.65 -12.06 -15.27
N ILE A 356 18.25 -11.08 -14.45
CA ILE A 356 17.11 -10.21 -14.73
C ILE A 356 17.33 -9.35 -15.97
N ILE A 357 18.57 -8.89 -16.18
CA ILE A 357 18.90 -7.98 -17.28
C ILE A 357 19.05 -8.74 -18.60
N ARG A 358 19.75 -9.88 -18.61
CA ARG A 358 20.09 -10.61 -19.85
C ARG A 358 18.98 -11.52 -20.35
N LYS A 359 18.17 -12.10 -19.46
CA LYS A 359 17.07 -12.99 -19.88
C LYS A 359 15.97 -12.18 -20.58
N PRO A 360 15.20 -12.80 -21.49
CA PRO A 360 14.03 -12.17 -22.07
C PRO A 360 13.06 -11.69 -20.98
N LEU A 361 12.39 -10.57 -21.22
CA LEU A 361 11.44 -10.01 -20.25
C LEU A 361 10.36 -11.03 -19.81
N GLY A 362 9.96 -11.93 -20.73
CA GLY A 362 8.99 -12.97 -20.42
C GLY A 362 9.43 -13.94 -19.31
N ASN A 363 10.73 -14.19 -19.14
CA ASN A 363 11.23 -15.02 -18.03
C ASN A 363 11.07 -14.31 -16.69
N VAL A 364 11.35 -13.00 -16.64
CA VAL A 364 11.16 -12.17 -15.44
C VAL A 364 9.67 -12.09 -15.08
N VAL A 365 8.80 -12.01 -16.09
CA VAL A 365 7.34 -12.01 -15.90
C VAL A 365 6.82 -13.39 -15.45
N GLU A 366 7.37 -14.49 -15.96
CA GLU A 366 7.02 -15.84 -15.48
C GLU A 366 7.44 -16.02 -14.02
N ASP A 367 8.61 -15.52 -13.58
CA ASP A 367 9.01 -15.52 -12.16
C ASP A 367 7.96 -14.80 -11.27
N VAL A 368 7.35 -13.71 -11.75
CA VAL A 368 6.25 -13.01 -11.06
C VAL A 368 4.98 -13.87 -11.05
N ARG A 369 4.62 -14.50 -12.17
CA ARG A 369 3.48 -15.41 -12.24
C ARG A 369 3.61 -16.56 -11.25
N GLU A 370 4.75 -17.25 -11.25
CA GLU A 370 4.99 -18.39 -10.36
C GLU A 370 4.83 -18.00 -8.89
N ALA A 371 5.31 -16.81 -8.51
CA ALA A 371 5.11 -16.27 -7.17
C ALA A 371 3.63 -16.04 -6.84
N LEU A 372 2.85 -15.51 -7.78
CA LEU A 372 1.42 -15.24 -7.61
C LEU A 372 0.59 -16.53 -7.59
N GLU A 373 0.88 -17.50 -8.44
CA GLU A 373 0.14 -18.77 -8.55
C GLU A 373 0.42 -19.70 -7.36
N ARG A 374 1.62 -19.63 -6.76
CA ARG A 374 1.97 -20.37 -5.54
C ARG A 374 1.03 -20.12 -4.37
N VAL A 375 0.48 -18.92 -4.25
CA VAL A 375 -0.39 -18.53 -3.13
C VAL A 375 -1.79 -19.13 -3.32
N THR A 376 -1.92 -20.43 -3.05
CA THR A 376 -3.19 -21.17 -3.03
C THR A 376 -3.83 -21.11 -1.64
N GLY A 377 -5.04 -21.67 -1.49
CA GLY A 377 -5.68 -21.81 -0.18
C GLY A 377 -4.81 -22.59 0.83
N ASP A 378 -4.23 -23.71 0.39
CA ASP A 378 -3.39 -24.56 1.24
C ASP A 378 -2.07 -23.86 1.61
N TYR A 379 -1.51 -23.08 0.67
CA TYR A 379 -0.34 -22.25 0.94
C TYR A 379 -0.62 -21.22 2.02
N VAL A 380 -1.80 -20.58 1.98
CA VAL A 380 -2.23 -19.62 3.01
C VAL A 380 -2.39 -20.30 4.37
N MET A 381 -2.96 -21.50 4.43
CA MET A 381 -3.08 -22.25 5.70
C MET A 381 -1.71 -22.61 6.27
N SER A 382 -0.79 -23.09 5.44
CA SER A 382 0.61 -23.33 5.83
C SER A 382 1.33 -22.05 6.30
N ALA A 383 1.06 -20.91 5.66
CA ALA A 383 1.64 -19.63 6.06
C ALA A 383 1.12 -19.21 7.44
N LEU A 384 -0.17 -19.42 7.72
CA LEU A 384 -0.76 -19.17 9.04
C LEU A 384 -0.12 -20.07 10.11
N ASP A 385 0.14 -21.34 9.81
CA ASP A 385 0.89 -22.26 10.67
C ASP A 385 2.30 -21.74 10.98
N TYR A 386 3.02 -21.26 9.96
CA TYR A 386 4.34 -20.64 10.13
C TYR A 386 4.25 -19.42 11.06
N ILE A 387 3.31 -18.51 10.78
CA ILE A 387 3.13 -17.27 11.55
C ILE A 387 2.79 -17.57 13.00
N ASP A 388 2.01 -18.60 13.29
CA ASP A 388 1.62 -18.99 14.65
C ASP A 388 2.81 -19.50 15.48
N ARG A 389 3.75 -20.21 14.83
CA ARG A 389 4.96 -20.75 15.46
C ARG A 389 6.07 -19.73 15.65
N GLU A 390 6.05 -18.65 14.88
CA GLU A 390 7.07 -17.60 14.95
C GLU A 390 6.98 -16.84 16.28
N LYS A 391 8.11 -16.65 16.95
CA LYS A 391 8.19 -15.84 18.17
C LYS A 391 8.73 -14.45 17.86
N GLU A 392 9.69 -14.37 16.95
CA GLU A 392 10.36 -13.13 16.55
C GLU A 392 9.61 -12.49 15.38
N MET A 393 8.49 -11.86 15.70
CA MET A 393 7.55 -11.31 14.71
C MET A 393 8.12 -10.15 13.88
N ASP A 394 9.20 -9.52 14.32
CA ASP A 394 9.80 -8.37 13.66
C ASP A 394 10.28 -8.72 12.25
N LEU A 395 10.87 -9.91 12.06
CA LEU A 395 11.26 -10.36 10.73
C LEU A 395 10.05 -10.40 9.78
N LEU A 396 8.91 -10.91 10.24
CA LEU A 396 7.70 -11.03 9.41
C LEU A 396 7.06 -9.67 9.08
N ARG A 397 7.18 -8.70 9.99
CA ARG A 397 6.57 -7.37 9.88
C ARG A 397 7.38 -6.43 9.00
N TYR A 398 8.70 -6.47 9.13
CA TYR A 398 9.60 -5.47 8.56
C TYR A 398 10.30 -5.92 7.27
N ASN A 399 10.20 -7.21 6.89
CA ASN A 399 10.90 -7.79 5.73
C ASN A 399 10.75 -6.96 4.43
N PHE A 400 9.57 -6.38 4.21
CA PHE A 400 9.21 -5.68 2.97
C PHE A 400 9.34 -4.16 3.07
N HIS A 401 9.68 -3.65 4.24
CA HIS A 401 9.72 -2.23 4.55
C HIS A 401 11.13 -1.73 4.85
N TYR A 402 12.14 -2.58 4.68
CA TYR A 402 13.52 -2.26 4.96
C TYR A 402 14.24 -1.73 3.70
N PRO A 403 15.06 -0.67 3.78
CA PRO A 403 15.45 0.15 4.95
C PRO A 403 14.65 1.46 5.07
N ALA A 404 13.33 1.43 5.34
CA ALA A 404 12.59 2.66 5.62
C ALA A 404 13.01 3.26 6.98
N LYS A 405 13.39 4.55 6.98
CA LYS A 405 13.78 5.27 8.20
C LYS A 405 12.65 5.33 9.23
N SER A 406 11.39 5.39 8.77
CA SER A 406 10.22 5.36 9.65
C SER A 406 9.99 4.02 10.35
N VAL A 407 10.72 2.96 9.94
CA VAL A 407 10.45 1.59 10.34
C VAL A 407 11.61 0.96 11.12
N CYS A 408 12.86 1.26 10.74
CA CYS A 408 14.04 0.68 11.39
C CYS A 408 15.12 1.74 11.64
N GLU A 409 15.62 1.80 12.88
CA GLU A 409 16.83 2.55 13.23
C GLU A 409 18.09 1.69 13.05
N GLY A 410 19.17 2.30 12.56
CA GLY A 410 20.45 1.65 12.35
C GLY A 410 21.17 2.15 11.10
N PRO A 411 22.37 1.63 10.80
CA PRO A 411 23.06 1.97 9.57
C PRO A 411 22.19 1.56 8.39
N TYR A 412 22.06 2.47 7.43
CA TYR A 412 21.35 2.22 6.20
C TYR A 412 22.02 1.04 5.49
N LYS A 413 21.26 -0.01 5.19
CA LYS A 413 21.72 -1.07 4.29
C LYS A 413 20.89 -0.98 3.03
N ARG A 414 21.57 -0.83 1.90
CA ARG A 414 20.92 -0.79 0.60
C ARG A 414 20.05 -2.00 0.35
N ASN A 415 18.98 -1.76 -0.40
CA ASN A 415 18.01 -2.78 -0.73
C ASN A 415 18.10 -3.13 -2.23
N PRO A 416 18.59 -4.33 -2.57
CA PRO A 416 18.62 -4.78 -3.97
C PRO A 416 17.24 -5.25 -4.45
N ASN A 417 16.24 -5.34 -3.57
CA ASN A 417 14.94 -5.96 -3.84
C ASN A 417 13.90 -4.93 -4.28
N LEU A 418 12.73 -5.42 -4.68
CA LEU A 418 11.57 -4.59 -4.98
C LEU A 418 10.33 -5.12 -4.23
N PHE A 419 9.53 -4.23 -3.65
CA PHE A 419 8.24 -4.55 -3.06
C PHE A 419 7.13 -3.77 -3.77
N VAL A 420 6.29 -4.47 -4.52
CA VAL A 420 5.26 -3.84 -5.35
C VAL A 420 3.87 -4.23 -4.87
N VAL A 421 3.01 -3.25 -4.62
CA VAL A 421 1.63 -3.46 -4.19
C VAL A 421 0.68 -3.01 -5.30
N SER A 422 -0.25 -3.88 -5.68
CA SER A 422 -1.30 -3.53 -6.64
C SER A 422 -2.41 -2.76 -5.94
N TRP A 423 -2.66 -1.53 -6.39
CA TRP A 423 -3.86 -0.74 -6.09
C TRP A 423 -4.77 -0.64 -7.32
N MET A 424 -4.50 -1.46 -8.34
CA MET A 424 -5.31 -1.53 -9.54
C MET A 424 -6.74 -1.94 -9.17
N ASN A 425 -7.72 -1.31 -9.83
CA ASN A 425 -9.14 -1.58 -9.65
C ASN A 425 -9.69 -1.33 -8.24
N PHE A 426 -8.97 -0.59 -7.39
CA PHE A 426 -9.59 -0.06 -6.18
C PHE A 426 -10.70 0.93 -6.58
N PRO A 427 -11.94 0.78 -6.05
CA PRO A 427 -13.06 1.63 -6.39
C PRO A 427 -12.99 2.95 -5.61
N TYR A 428 -11.89 3.68 -5.75
CA TYR A 428 -11.66 4.91 -4.99
C TYR A 428 -12.58 6.05 -5.44
N LYS A 429 -13.09 6.02 -6.69
CA LYS A 429 -14.05 7.02 -7.19
C LYS A 429 -15.39 7.01 -6.46
N ASP A 430 -15.76 5.86 -5.87
CA ASP A 430 -16.97 5.72 -5.06
C ASP A 430 -16.90 6.48 -3.72
N ALA A 431 -15.72 6.99 -3.34
CA ALA A 431 -15.51 7.89 -2.21
C ALA A 431 -16.11 9.30 -2.45
N ASN A 432 -17.27 9.40 -3.08
CA ASN A 432 -17.96 10.65 -3.33
C ASN A 432 -18.70 11.11 -2.06
N PHE A 433 -18.17 12.03 -1.27
CA PHE A 433 -18.84 12.43 -0.02
C PHE A 433 -20.12 13.27 -0.22
N GLY A 434 -20.54 13.53 -1.47
CA GLY A 434 -21.55 14.54 -1.83
C GLY A 434 -20.95 15.74 -2.56
N TRP A 435 -19.62 15.77 -2.69
CA TRP A 435 -18.84 16.84 -3.36
C TRP A 435 -18.23 16.38 -4.69
N GLY A 436 -18.73 15.29 -5.24
CA GLY A 436 -18.21 14.67 -6.46
C GLY A 436 -17.14 13.60 -6.17
N GLU A 437 -16.70 12.96 -7.24
CA GLU A 437 -15.68 11.92 -7.19
C GLU A 437 -14.27 12.52 -7.00
N PRO A 438 -13.37 11.82 -6.28
CA PRO A 438 -11.97 12.22 -6.21
C PRO A 438 -11.33 12.20 -7.61
N THR A 439 -10.56 13.25 -7.90
CA THR A 439 -9.77 13.37 -9.13
C THR A 439 -8.45 12.64 -9.04
N TYR A 440 -7.93 12.40 -7.83
CA TYR A 440 -6.73 11.61 -7.60
C TYR A 440 -6.86 10.74 -6.35
N TYR A 441 -6.20 9.59 -6.40
CA TYR A 441 -6.00 8.67 -5.29
C TYR A 441 -4.58 8.11 -5.34
N GLY A 442 -3.84 8.19 -4.25
CA GLY A 442 -2.47 7.69 -4.22
C GLY A 442 -1.82 7.69 -2.84
N PRO A 443 -0.57 7.21 -2.75
CA PRO A 443 0.17 7.22 -1.49
C PRO A 443 0.44 8.67 -1.05
N GLY A 444 0.22 8.97 0.23
CA GLY A 444 0.54 10.30 0.78
C GLY A 444 1.99 10.45 1.26
N TYR A 445 2.69 9.34 1.50
CA TYR A 445 4.09 9.32 1.94
C TYR A 445 4.75 7.98 1.61
N MET A 446 6.01 8.03 1.17
CA MET A 446 6.85 6.86 0.90
C MET A 446 8.31 7.16 1.24
N ASP A 447 8.92 6.30 2.05
CA ASP A 447 10.33 6.40 2.49
C ASP A 447 11.08 5.07 2.41
N SER A 448 10.44 4.04 1.85
CA SER A 448 10.98 2.69 1.74
C SER A 448 11.59 2.51 0.36
N GLU A 449 12.91 2.40 0.31
CA GLU A 449 13.66 2.08 -0.91
C GLU A 449 13.10 0.80 -1.57
N GLY A 450 12.88 0.85 -2.88
CA GLY A 450 12.41 -0.29 -3.66
C GLY A 450 10.91 -0.56 -3.49
N LYS A 451 10.16 0.33 -2.84
CA LYS A 451 8.71 0.19 -2.71
C LYS A 451 8.00 0.88 -3.87
N ALA A 452 7.01 0.20 -4.46
CA ALA A 452 6.18 0.76 -5.52
C ALA A 452 4.70 0.41 -5.36
N PHE A 453 3.84 1.30 -5.88
CA PHE A 453 2.40 1.08 -6.03
C PHE A 453 2.03 1.18 -7.51
N VAL A 454 1.27 0.20 -8.00
CA VAL A 454 0.70 0.23 -9.37
C VAL A 454 -0.78 0.56 -9.25
N MET A 455 -1.19 1.65 -9.89
CA MET A 455 -2.52 2.24 -9.82
C MET A 455 -3.10 2.42 -11.22
N ASN A 456 -4.42 2.49 -11.33
CA ASN A 456 -5.06 2.91 -12.56
C ASN A 456 -4.89 4.43 -12.69
N ASP A 457 -4.70 4.93 -13.91
CA ASP A 457 -4.69 6.37 -14.14
C ASP A 457 -6.06 6.99 -13.84
N SER A 458 -6.09 8.21 -13.32
CA SER A 458 -7.32 8.89 -12.91
C SER A 458 -8.29 9.11 -14.07
N ASP A 459 -7.73 9.36 -15.24
CA ASP A 459 -8.45 9.62 -16.49
C ASP A 459 -8.83 8.32 -17.22
N GLY A 460 -8.37 7.16 -16.71
CA GLY A 460 -8.63 5.84 -17.28
C GLY A 460 -7.73 5.43 -18.43
N ASP A 461 -6.78 6.29 -18.85
CA ASP A 461 -5.90 6.05 -20.01
C ASP A 461 -4.57 5.36 -19.62
N GLY A 462 -4.68 4.25 -18.89
CA GLY A 462 -3.55 3.39 -18.55
C GLY A 462 -3.26 3.32 -17.06
N LEU A 463 -1.97 3.37 -16.70
CA LEU A 463 -1.48 3.06 -15.36
C LEU A 463 -0.51 4.11 -14.85
N VAL A 464 -0.50 4.24 -13.53
CA VAL A 464 0.42 5.11 -12.79
C VAL A 464 1.23 4.24 -11.84
N VAL A 465 2.55 4.43 -11.81
CA VAL A 465 3.45 3.78 -10.87
C VAL A 465 4.09 4.84 -9.99
N ALA A 466 3.76 4.81 -8.69
CA ALA A 466 4.48 5.59 -7.68
C ALA A 466 5.60 4.71 -7.10
N ILE A 467 6.86 5.14 -7.19
CA ILE A 467 8.02 4.35 -6.78
C ILE A 467 9.01 5.18 -5.97
N CYS A 468 9.54 4.59 -4.90
CA CYS A 468 10.57 5.16 -4.05
C CYS A 468 11.90 4.43 -4.27
N LEU A 469 12.96 5.16 -4.64
CA LEU A 469 14.31 4.65 -4.89
C LEU A 469 15.35 5.58 -4.25
N GLU A 470 16.58 5.11 -4.08
CA GLU A 470 17.71 6.02 -3.80
C GLU A 470 17.81 7.10 -4.88
N ALA A 471 18.08 8.34 -4.48
CA ALA A 471 18.17 9.49 -5.38
C ALA A 471 19.11 9.25 -6.57
N CYS A 472 20.26 8.61 -6.30
CA CYS A 472 21.27 8.31 -7.31
C CYS A 472 20.79 7.36 -8.43
N PHE A 473 19.69 6.64 -8.24
CA PHE A 473 19.13 5.71 -9.24
C PHE A 473 17.94 6.26 -9.99
N MET A 474 17.31 7.33 -9.51
CA MET A 474 16.00 7.75 -10.00
C MET A 474 16.02 8.22 -11.46
N ASP A 475 17.00 9.03 -11.85
CA ASP A 475 17.09 9.55 -13.22
C ASP A 475 17.43 8.44 -14.23
N SER A 476 18.36 7.56 -13.86
CA SER A 476 18.68 6.38 -14.66
C SER A 476 17.46 5.47 -14.82
N PHE A 477 16.71 5.26 -13.73
CA PHE A 477 15.46 4.50 -13.76
C PHE A 477 14.43 5.12 -14.71
N LYS A 478 14.14 6.43 -14.59
CA LYS A 478 13.16 7.12 -15.45
C LYS A 478 13.54 6.99 -16.93
N LYS A 479 14.80 7.23 -17.27
CA LYS A 479 15.31 7.07 -18.63
C LYS A 479 15.09 5.64 -19.14
N LEU A 480 15.59 4.64 -18.40
CA LEU A 480 15.46 3.23 -18.78
C LEU A 480 13.99 2.78 -18.85
N PHE A 481 13.12 3.32 -18.00
CA PHE A 481 11.71 2.96 -17.96
C PHE A 481 10.97 3.34 -19.23
N TYR A 482 11.34 4.44 -19.90
CA TYR A 482 10.74 4.86 -21.16
C TYR A 482 11.53 4.33 -22.37
N ASP A 483 12.86 4.42 -22.37
CA ASP A 483 13.73 3.96 -23.47
C ASP A 483 13.52 2.47 -23.79
N ASP A 484 13.41 1.60 -22.76
CA ASP A 484 13.20 0.16 -22.97
C ASP A 484 11.82 -0.18 -23.59
N ILE A 485 10.85 0.74 -23.50
CA ILE A 485 9.54 0.66 -24.19
C ILE A 485 9.74 1.10 -25.63
N ASP A 486 10.55 2.13 -25.87
CA ASP A 486 10.74 2.68 -27.20
C ASP A 486 11.64 1.82 -28.10
N ASP A 487 12.64 1.14 -27.53
CA ASP A 487 13.42 0.10 -28.22
C ASP A 487 12.55 -1.10 -28.69
N VAL A 488 11.36 -1.26 -28.09
CA VAL A 488 10.34 -2.21 -28.59
C VAL A 488 9.79 -1.76 -29.94
N PHE A 489 9.75 -0.46 -30.24
CA PHE A 489 9.26 0.05 -31.53
C PHE A 489 10.24 -0.19 -32.66
N SER A 490 11.52 0.09 -32.43
CA SER A 490 12.54 0.02 -33.47
C SER A 490 12.75 -1.39 -34.03
N THR A 491 12.51 -2.43 -33.20
CA THR A 491 12.63 -3.83 -33.60
C THR A 491 11.40 -4.41 -34.30
N SER A 492 10.32 -3.62 -34.48
CA SER A 492 9.07 -4.06 -35.13
C SER A 492 8.85 -3.47 -36.53
N LYS A 493 9.85 -2.78 -37.09
CA LYS A 493 9.87 -2.24 -38.46
C LYS A 493 10.88 -2.92 -39.40
N LEU A 494 11.48 -4.05 -39.00
CA LEU A 494 12.41 -4.82 -39.83
C LEU A 494 11.82 -6.19 -40.17
#